data_AF-A0A958UBG2-F1
#
_entry.id   AF-A0A958UBG2-F1
#
_cell.length_a   1.000
_cell.length_b   1.000
_cell.length_c   1.000
_cell.angle_alpha   90.00
_cell.angle_beta   90.00
_cell.angle_gamma   90.00
#
_symmetry.space_group_name_H-M   'P 1'
#
loop_
_entity.id
_entity.type
_entity.pdbx_description
1 polymer ?
#
loop_
_entity_poly.entity_id
_entity_poly.type
_entity_poly.pdbx_seq_one_letter_code
_entity_poly.pdbx_strand_id
1 'polypeptide(L)' 'NNQVTGGQKLIGFKFDADYALNKNLLASFFYYQNSSRFLISSTFPRKSVNAGISLRYTIGN' A
#
# COMPACT_ATOMS: atom_id res chain seq x y z
N ASN A 1 21.41 -21.15 -18.75
CA ASN A 1 20.01 -21.58 -18.97
C ASN A 1 19.21 -21.24 -17.71
N ASN A 2 18.91 -19.96 -17.50
CA ASN A 2 18.13 -19.47 -16.35
C ASN A 2 17.01 -18.60 -16.92
N GLN A 3 15.95 -19.27 -17.38
CA GLN A 3 14.76 -18.63 -17.89
C GLN A 3 14.06 -18.01 -16.68
N VAL A 4 14.18 -16.69 -16.50
CA VAL A 4 13.38 -15.92 -15.54
C VAL A 4 11.94 -15.94 -16.03
N THR A 5 11.25 -17.05 -15.74
CA THR A 5 9.83 -17.22 -15.95
C THR A 5 9.11 -16.31 -14.97
N GLY A 6 8.68 -15.15 -15.43
CA GLY A 6 7.64 -14.36 -14.76
C GLY A 6 8.00 -13.79 -13.39
N GLY A 7 9.20 -13.25 -13.22
CA GLY A 7 9.51 -12.40 -12.05
C GLY A 7 8.72 -11.09 -12.13
N GLN A 8 7.56 -11.01 -11.46
CA GLN A 8 6.82 -9.76 -11.29
C GLN A 8 7.70 -8.79 -10.49
N LYS A 9 8.22 -7.74 -11.13
CA LYS A 9 8.96 -6.69 -10.41
C LYS A 9 7.94 -5.84 -9.65
N LEU A 10 7.61 -6.28 -8.43
CA LEU A 10 6.70 -5.58 -7.53
C LEU A 10 7.48 -4.48 -6.82
N ILE A 11 7.44 -3.26 -7.36
CA ILE A 11 7.97 -2.09 -6.66
C ILE A 11 6.82 -1.55 -5.82
N GLY A 12 6.98 -1.68 -4.51
CA GLY A 12 6.05 -1.18 -3.50
C GLY A 12 6.62 0.04 -2.80
N PHE A 13 5.88 1.15 -2.79
CA PHE A 13 6.18 2.30 -1.93
C PHE A 13 5.13 2.32 -0.83
N LYS A 14 5.56 2.34 0.43
CA LYS A 14 4.70 2.39 1.62
C LYS A 14 5.02 3.67 2.38
N PHE A 15 3.98 4.43 2.69
CA PHE A 15 4.02 5.63 3.48
C PHE A 15 2.94 5.52 4.54
N ASP A 16 3.35 5.55 5.80
CA ASP A 16 2.48 5.46 6.96
C ASP A 16 2.75 6.68 7.85
N ALA A 17 1.69 7.36 8.27
CA ALA A 17 1.77 8.53 9.14
C ALA A 17 0.70 8.42 10.23
N ASP A 18 1.15 8.23 11.47
CA ASP A 18 0.29 8.15 12.65
C ASP A 18 0.36 9.45 13.43
N TYR A 19 -0.80 9.99 13.77
CA TYR A 19 -0.95 11.23 14.51
C TYR A 19 -1.96 11.08 15.65
N ALA A 20 -1.48 11.18 16.88
CA ALA A 20 -2.31 11.18 18.07
C ALA A 20 -2.84 12.58 18.35
N LEU A 21 -4.08 12.83 17.96
CA LEU A 21 -4.77 14.10 18.21
C LEU A 21 -5.04 14.28 19.70
N ASN A 22 -5.51 13.22 20.37
CA ASN A 22 -5.83 13.20 21.80
C ASN A 22 -5.66 11.77 22.35
N LYS A 23 -5.73 11.61 23.68
CA LYS A 23 -5.69 10.29 24.35
C LYS A 23 -6.73 9.30 23.83
N ASN A 24 -7.84 9.80 23.29
CA ASN A 24 -8.94 9.01 22.76
C ASN A 24 -9.06 9.06 21.23
N LEU A 25 -8.23 9.85 20.54
CA LEU A 25 -8.36 10.09 19.10
C LEU A 25 -7.01 9.91 18.39
N LEU A 26 -6.95 8.87 17.57
CA LEU A 26 -5.82 8.57 16.69
C LEU A 26 -6.27 8.77 15.24
N ALA A 27 -5.45 9.48 14.46
CA ALA A 27 -5.58 9.59 13.03
C ALA A 27 -4.36 8.91 12.39
N SER A 28 -4.59 7.96 11.50
CA SER A 28 -3.55 7.24 10.77
C SER A 28 -3.80 7.39 9.28
N PHE A 29 -2.79 7.81 8.54
CA PHE A 29 -2.82 7.86 7.08
C PHE A 29 -1.91 6.76 6.55
N PHE A 30 -2.43 5.95 5.64
CA PHE A 30 -1.66 4.91 4.95
C PHE A 30 -1.75 5.10 3.43
N TYR A 31 -0.62 5.03 2.78
CA TYR A 31 -0.50 5.08 1.34
C TYR A 31 0.50 4.04 0.88
N TYR A 32 0.01 2.99 0.24
CA TYR A 32 0.86 2.01 -0.40
C TYR A 32 0.50 1.86 -1.89
N GLN A 33 1.49 2.13 -2.74
CA GLN A 33 1.38 1.87 -4.17
C GLN A 33 2.20 0.64 -4.52
N ASN A 34 1.54 -0.35 -5.13
CA ASN A 34 2.18 -1.54 -5.67
C ASN A 34 2.07 -1.48 -7.20
N SER A 35 3.21 -1.25 -7.87
CA SER A 35 3.29 -1.33 -9.33
C SER A 35 3.78 -2.70 -9.75
N SER A 36 2.88 -3.49 -10.33
CA SER A 36 3.22 -4.77 -10.96
C SER A 36 3.49 -4.54 -12.46
N ARG A 37 4.76 -4.49 -12.84
CA ARG A 37 5.16 -4.60 -14.25
C ARG A 37 5.33 -6.08 -14.59
N PHE A 38 4.37 -6.65 -15.31
CA PHE A 38 4.53 -7.98 -15.93
C PHE A 38 5.35 -7.84 -17.23
N LEU A 39 6.38 -8.69 -17.37
CA LEU A 39 7.33 -8.69 -18.49
C LEU A 39 6.84 -9.49 -19.72
N ILE A 40 5.53 -9.79 -19.82
CA ILE A 40 4.98 -10.61 -20.92
C ILE A 40 3.81 -9.89 -21.61
N SER A 41 3.93 -9.77 -22.94
CA SER A 41 3.19 -8.91 -23.87
C SER A 41 1.68 -9.19 -24.06
N SER A 42 0.93 -9.58 -23.03
CA SER A 42 -0.51 -9.87 -23.19
C SER A 42 -1.39 -9.55 -21.98
N THR A 43 -0.87 -8.95 -20.89
CA THR A 43 -1.73 -8.65 -19.73
C THR A 43 -1.55 -7.20 -19.28
N PHE A 44 -2.64 -6.44 -19.37
CA PHE A 44 -2.75 -5.04 -19.03
C PHE A 44 -2.01 -4.72 -17.72
N PRO A 45 -1.12 -3.70 -17.69
CA PRO A 45 -0.37 -3.36 -16.50
C PRO A 45 -1.32 -2.90 -15.39
N ARG A 46 -1.48 -3.74 -14.35
CA ARG A 46 -2.32 -3.41 -13.19
C ARG A 46 -1.47 -2.64 -12.17
N LYS A 47 -1.70 -1.34 -12.09
CA LYS A 47 -1.26 -0.49 -10.97
C LYS A 47 -2.30 -0.63 -9.87
N SER A 48 -1.89 -1.08 -8.69
CA SER A 48 -2.75 -1.08 -7.50
C SER A 48 -2.23 0.00 -6.56
N VAL A 49 -2.98 1.09 -6.46
CA VAL A 49 -2.73 2.15 -5.48
C VAL A 49 -3.78 1.97 -4.40
N ASN A 50 -3.33 1.81 -3.17
CA ASN A 50 -4.19 1.70 -2.01
C ASN A 50 -3.82 2.85 -1.08
N ALA A 51 -4.75 3.77 -0.94
CA ALA A 51 -4.64 4.91 -0.06
C ALA A 51 -5.83 4.86 0.90
N GLY A 52 -5.61 5.22 2.15
CA GLY A 52 -6.69 5.33 3.11
C GLY A 52 -6.32 6.13 4.33
N ILE A 53 -7.37 6.63 4.97
CA ILE A 53 -7.28 7.33 6.24
C ILE A 53 -8.04 6.46 7.23
N SER A 54 -7.40 6.12 8.34
CA SER A 54 -8.02 5.49 9.48
C SER A 54 -8.18 6.52 10.58
N LEU A 55 -9.42 6.76 11.01
CA LEU A 55 -9.70 7.48 12.23
C LEU A 55 -10.13 6.48 13.29
N ARG A 56 -9.41 6.44 14.41
CA ARG A 56 -9.74 5.58 15.54
C ARG A 56 -10.08 6.46 16.73
N TYR A 57 -11.36 6.44 17.11
CA TYR A 57 -11.84 7.05 18.34
C TYR A 57 -12.13 5.96 19.36
N THR A 58 -11.47 6.04 20.52
CA THR A 58 -11.61 5.07 21.61
C THR A 58 -12.56 5.63 22.65
N ILE A 59 -13.75 5.04 22.76
CA ILE A 59 -14.78 5.41 23.74
C ILE A 59 -14.62 4.50 24.96
N GLY A 60 -13.99 4.99 26.02
CA GLY A 60 -13.82 4.22 27.25
C GLY A 60 -12.65 4.71 28.09
N ASN A 61 -12.85 4.67 29.41
CA ASN A 61 -11.81 4.79 30.44
C ASN A 61 -11.37 3.38 30.82
#